data_AF-R1I9R5-F1
#
_entry.id   AF-R1I9R5-F1
#
_cell.length_a   1.000
_cell.length_b   1.000
_cell.length_c   1.000
_cell.angle_alpha   90.00
_cell.angle_beta   90.00
_cell.angle_gamma   90.00
#
_symmetry.space_group_name_H-M   'P 1'
#
loop_
_entity.id
_entity.type
_entity.pdbx_description
1 polymer ?
#
loop_
_entity_poly.entity_id
_entity_poly.type
_entity_poly.pdbx_seq_one_letter_code
_entity_poly.pdbx_strand_id
1 'polypeptide(L)'
;MLCNWWRNVRLISPPEVRDKLTPANINRHVNHFTANDPATGSPFCENSPFISLSAGTVERDALSATNFVHRARKTALWFGTQFGRQDYAYLYTCWVLLAPRTAVGIEGVAEEVRDLNVYRRYSAYQTEGEVAAKVIVPDNQISHCEKWVLDGGTRKWFDLAWTQSNPRFTPPEILTNVRELI
;
A
#
# COMPACT_ATOMS: atom_id res chain seq x y z
N MET A 1 9.65 -4.54 -5.08
CA MET A 1 8.27 -4.76 -5.56
C MET A 1 7.95 -3.73 -6.64
N LEU A 2 7.32 -4.12 -7.75
CA LEU A 2 7.01 -3.23 -8.88
C LEU A 2 5.49 -2.99 -9.01
N CYS A 3 5.09 -1.78 -9.40
CA CYS A 3 3.70 -1.43 -9.72
C CYS A 3 3.19 -2.14 -11.00
N ASN A 4 1.87 -2.15 -11.20
CA ASN A 4 1.26 -2.83 -12.34
C ASN A 4 1.65 -2.17 -13.68
N TRP A 5 1.71 -0.84 -13.73
CA TRP A 5 2.17 -0.12 -14.92
C TRP A 5 3.55 -0.61 -15.38
N TRP A 6 4.54 -0.68 -14.48
CA TRP A 6 5.88 -1.17 -14.80
C TRP A 6 5.85 -2.62 -15.30
N ARG A 7 5.08 -3.50 -14.65
CA ARG A 7 4.96 -4.91 -15.07
C ARG A 7 4.42 -5.04 -16.49
N ASN A 8 3.50 -4.16 -16.88
CA ASN A 8 2.88 -4.19 -18.20
C ASN A 8 3.82 -3.68 -19.29
N VAL A 9 4.44 -2.50 -19.10
CA VAL A 9 5.24 -1.85 -20.15
C VAL A 9 6.70 -2.34 -20.17
N ARG A 10 7.18 -2.96 -19.08
CA ARG A 10 8.53 -3.54 -18.88
C ARG A 10 9.71 -2.55 -18.91
N LEU A 11 9.55 -1.41 -19.56
CA LEU A 11 10.53 -0.33 -19.61
C LEU A 11 9.82 1.00 -19.40
N ILE A 12 10.35 1.82 -18.50
CA ILE A 12 9.84 3.15 -18.17
C ILE A 12 10.99 4.13 -18.21
N SER A 13 10.76 5.31 -18.78
CA SER A 13 11.70 6.41 -18.84
C SER A 13 11.38 7.49 -17.78
N PRO A 14 12.37 8.29 -17.34
CA PRO A 14 12.15 9.36 -16.37
C PRO A 14 11.07 10.40 -16.78
N PRO A 15 10.94 10.80 -18.06
CA PRO A 15 9.83 11.64 -18.51
C PRO A 15 8.46 10.98 -18.27
N GLU A 16 8.31 9.70 -18.59
CA GLU A 16 7.05 8.98 -18.39
C GLU A 16 6.68 8.87 -16.91
N VAL A 17 7.66 8.67 -16.02
CA VAL A 17 7.44 8.70 -14.56
C VAL A 17 6.85 10.05 -14.17
N ARG A 18 7.42 11.15 -14.64
CA ARG A 18 6.94 12.51 -14.33
C ARG A 18 5.51 12.73 -14.81
N ASP A 19 5.16 12.22 -15.99
CA ASP A 19 3.83 12.37 -16.57
C ASP A 19 2.79 11.48 -15.89
N LYS A 20 3.21 10.35 -15.29
CA LYS A 20 2.34 9.43 -14.55
C LYS A 20 2.17 9.79 -13.08
N LEU A 21 3.20 10.33 -12.43
CA LEU A 21 3.16 10.69 -11.00
C LEU A 21 2.51 12.07 -10.78
N THR A 22 1.19 12.12 -10.99
CA THR A 22 0.40 13.35 -10.94
C THR A 22 -0.71 13.30 -9.87
N PRO A 23 -1.16 14.47 -9.37
CA PRO A 23 -2.30 14.54 -8.45
C PRO A 23 -3.58 13.88 -9.00
N ALA A 24 -3.80 13.95 -10.32
CA ALA A 24 -4.94 13.32 -10.96
C ALA A 24 -4.86 11.79 -10.90
N ASN A 25 -3.68 11.23 -11.18
CA ASN A 25 -3.50 9.78 -11.16
C ASN A 25 -3.54 9.20 -9.75
N ILE A 26 -3.01 9.89 -8.73
CA ILE A 26 -3.16 9.42 -7.36
C ILE A 26 -4.61 9.50 -6.89
N ASN A 27 -5.35 10.55 -7.30
CA ASN A 27 -6.77 10.64 -6.99
C ASN A 27 -7.57 9.48 -7.61
N ARG A 28 -7.26 9.11 -8.85
CA ARG A 28 -7.83 7.93 -9.52
C ARG A 28 -7.45 6.63 -8.84
N HIS A 29 -6.18 6.47 -8.43
CA HIS A 29 -5.74 5.29 -7.68
C HIS A 29 -6.60 5.07 -6.43
N VAL A 30 -6.83 6.15 -5.69
CA VAL A 30 -7.50 6.11 -4.38
C VAL A 30 -9.02 5.96 -4.49
N ASN A 31 -9.64 6.62 -5.48
CA ASN A 31 -11.10 6.76 -5.55
C ASN A 31 -11.76 6.07 -6.75
N HIS A 32 -10.99 5.74 -7.78
CA HIS A 32 -11.49 5.22 -9.05
C HIS A 32 -10.65 4.03 -9.55
N PHE A 33 -10.12 3.23 -8.61
CA PHE A 33 -9.13 2.20 -8.89
C PHE A 33 -9.57 1.19 -9.95
N THR A 34 -10.83 0.74 -9.89
CA THR A 34 -11.40 -0.24 -10.83
C THR A 34 -12.15 0.41 -12.00
N ALA A 35 -12.28 1.74 -12.02
CA ALA A 35 -12.92 2.44 -13.12
C ALA A 35 -11.99 2.48 -14.34
N ASN A 36 -12.58 2.49 -15.54
CA ASN A 36 -11.80 2.59 -16.77
C ASN A 36 -11.10 3.95 -16.85
N ASP A 37 -9.81 3.93 -17.17
CA ASP A 37 -9.06 5.13 -17.48
C ASP A 37 -9.48 5.66 -18.87
N PRO A 38 -9.99 6.91 -18.98
CA PRO A 38 -10.32 7.52 -20.26
C PRO A 38 -9.18 7.51 -21.29
N ALA A 39 -7.93 7.49 -20.85
CA ALA A 39 -6.77 7.50 -21.73
C ALA A 39 -6.47 6.11 -22.33
N THR A 40 -6.74 5.02 -21.60
CA THR A 40 -6.37 3.66 -22.03
C THR A 40 -7.56 2.75 -22.31
N GLY A 41 -8.77 3.10 -21.87
CA GLY A 41 -9.97 2.26 -21.95
C GLY A 41 -10.00 1.09 -20.95
N SER A 42 -8.86 0.66 -20.42
CA SER A 42 -8.73 -0.37 -19.38
C SER A 42 -8.97 0.14 -17.96
N PRO A 43 -9.30 -0.73 -16.98
CA PRO A 43 -9.33 -0.38 -15.56
C PRO A 43 -8.02 0.28 -15.09
N PHE A 44 -8.13 1.35 -14.31
CA PHE A 44 -6.96 2.12 -13.87
C PHE A 44 -5.98 1.27 -13.04
N CYS A 45 -6.47 0.28 -12.29
CA CYS A 45 -5.66 -0.62 -11.49
C CYS A 45 -4.60 -1.40 -12.30
N GLU A 46 -4.88 -1.68 -13.58
CA GLU A 46 -3.95 -2.39 -14.46
C GLU A 46 -2.74 -1.51 -14.82
N ASN A 47 -2.96 -0.20 -14.94
CA ASN A 47 -1.93 0.75 -15.38
C ASN A 47 -1.58 1.78 -14.30
N SER A 48 -1.82 1.43 -13.04
CA SER A 48 -1.55 2.33 -11.94
C SER A 48 -0.05 2.42 -11.67
N PRO A 49 0.52 3.64 -11.53
CA PRO A 49 1.92 3.81 -11.17
C PRO A 49 2.16 3.70 -9.65
N PHE A 50 1.14 3.37 -8.87
CA PHE A 50 1.21 3.29 -7.42
C PHE A 50 1.07 1.84 -6.93
N ILE A 51 1.64 1.58 -5.76
CA ILE A 51 1.60 0.32 -5.03
C ILE A 51 0.91 0.61 -3.70
N SER A 52 -0.27 0.04 -3.49
CA SER A 52 -0.99 0.15 -2.21
C SER A 52 -0.29 -0.68 -1.14
N LEU A 53 0.12 -0.03 -0.06
CA LEU A 53 0.62 -0.62 1.17
C LEU A 53 -0.38 -0.32 2.30
N SER A 54 -0.37 -1.13 3.38
CA SER A 54 -1.17 -0.85 4.57
C SER A 54 -0.25 -0.57 5.75
N ALA A 55 -0.45 0.56 6.42
CA ALA A 55 0.21 0.91 7.68
C ALA A 55 -0.68 0.62 8.91
N GLY A 56 -1.94 0.19 8.67
CA GLY A 56 -2.96 0.08 9.70
C GLY A 56 -3.49 1.44 10.13
N THR A 57 -4.60 1.46 10.87
CA THR A 57 -5.18 2.70 11.39
C THR A 57 -5.73 2.51 12.79
N VAL A 58 -5.91 3.64 13.48
CA VAL A 58 -6.69 3.70 14.71
C VAL A 58 -7.89 4.59 14.44
N GLU A 59 -9.08 4.00 14.52
CA GLU A 59 -10.35 4.71 14.49
C GLU A 59 -10.74 5.05 15.93
N ARG A 60 -11.01 6.33 16.19
CA ARG A 60 -11.47 6.80 17.50
C ARG A 60 -12.98 6.95 17.47
N ASP A 61 -13.68 6.14 18.24
CA ASP A 61 -15.10 6.34 18.47
C ASP A 61 -15.28 7.30 19.66
N ALA A 62 -15.66 8.54 19.34
CA ALA A 62 -15.86 9.59 20.32
C ALA A 62 -17.09 9.34 21.22
N LEU A 63 -18.09 8.59 20.76
CA LEU A 63 -19.31 8.32 21.51
C LEU A 63 -19.09 7.23 22.56
N SER A 64 -18.31 6.19 22.23
CA SER A 64 -17.95 5.12 23.17
C SER A 64 -16.63 5.37 23.90
N ALA A 65 -15.91 6.44 23.56
CA ALA A 65 -14.56 6.73 24.05
C ALA A 65 -13.59 5.54 23.88
N THR A 66 -13.74 4.79 22.79
CA THR A 66 -12.91 3.63 22.48
C THR A 66 -12.10 3.83 21.21
N ASN A 67 -10.95 3.15 21.14
CA ASN A 67 -10.09 3.12 19.96
C ASN A 67 -10.19 1.75 19.31
N PHE A 68 -10.61 1.70 18.05
CA PHE A 68 -10.60 0.50 17.23
C PHE A 68 -9.31 0.47 16.41
N VAL A 69 -8.48 -0.54 16.64
CA VAL A 69 -7.20 -0.72 15.92
C VAL A 69 -7.42 -1.64 14.72
N HIS A 70 -7.33 -1.05 13.52
CA HIS A 70 -7.31 -1.78 12.26
C HIS A 70 -5.86 -2.15 11.93
N ARG A 71 -5.47 -3.39 12.27
CA ARG A 71 -4.09 -3.85 12.07
C ARG A 71 -3.73 -3.97 10.59
N ALA A 72 -2.61 -3.37 10.19
CA ALA A 72 -2.05 -3.42 8.83
C ALA A 72 -2.05 -4.84 8.24
N ARG A 73 -1.54 -5.81 9.01
CA ARG A 73 -1.48 -7.23 8.64
C ARG A 73 -2.86 -7.78 8.24
N LYS A 74 -3.90 -7.50 9.02
CA LYS A 74 -5.24 -8.03 8.75
C LYS A 74 -5.78 -7.49 7.43
N THR A 75 -5.68 -6.17 7.22
CA THR A 75 -6.12 -5.51 5.99
C THR A 75 -5.36 -6.05 4.77
N ALA A 76 -4.04 -6.13 4.86
CA ALA A 76 -3.20 -6.64 3.77
C ALA A 76 -3.51 -8.10 3.41
N LEU A 77 -3.78 -8.97 4.38
CA LEU A 77 -4.14 -10.37 4.12
C LEU A 77 -5.51 -10.53 3.46
N TRP A 78 -6.51 -9.74 3.89
CA TRP A 78 -7.81 -9.73 3.24
C TRP A 78 -7.73 -9.21 1.80
N PHE A 79 -6.93 -8.17 1.57
CA PHE A 79 -6.70 -7.67 0.22
C PHE A 79 -5.97 -8.70 -0.65
N GLY A 80 -4.90 -9.31 -0.11
CA GLY A 80 -4.09 -10.32 -0.81
C GLY A 80 -4.87 -11.59 -1.16
N THR A 81 -5.88 -11.95 -0.36
CA THR A 81 -6.80 -13.06 -0.66
C THR A 81 -7.98 -12.66 -1.55
N GLN A 82 -8.02 -11.41 -2.04
CA GLN A 82 -9.16 -10.86 -2.78
C GLN A 82 -10.47 -11.05 -2.02
N PHE A 83 -10.45 -10.75 -0.72
CA PHE A 83 -11.57 -10.95 0.20
C PHE A 83 -12.04 -12.41 0.29
N GLY A 84 -11.08 -13.34 0.21
CA GLY A 84 -11.28 -14.78 0.32
C GLY A 84 -11.67 -15.50 -0.97
N ARG A 85 -11.39 -14.91 -2.13
CA ARG A 85 -11.45 -15.62 -3.43
C ARG A 85 -10.18 -16.43 -3.70
N GLN A 86 -9.07 -16.07 -3.06
CA GLN A 86 -7.82 -16.85 -3.04
C GLN A 86 -7.64 -17.44 -1.64
N ASP A 87 -7.12 -18.65 -1.59
CA ASP A 87 -6.85 -19.43 -0.37
C ASP A 87 -5.47 -19.14 0.24
N TYR A 88 -4.68 -18.26 -0.39
CA TYR A 88 -3.42 -17.79 0.16
C TYR A 88 -3.15 -16.32 -0.18
N ALA A 89 -2.27 -15.71 0.60
CA ALA A 89 -1.73 -14.38 0.37
C ALA A 89 -0.24 -14.33 0.71
N TYR A 90 0.46 -13.40 0.09
CA TYR A 90 1.84 -13.05 0.45
C TYR A 90 1.86 -11.68 1.12
N LEU A 91 2.42 -11.62 2.32
CA LEU A 91 2.60 -10.39 3.06
C LEU A 91 4.06 -9.96 2.98
N TYR A 92 4.30 -8.79 2.39
CA TYR A 92 5.63 -8.18 2.33
C TYR A 92 5.71 -7.07 3.38
N THR A 93 6.63 -7.23 4.33
CA THR A 93 6.90 -6.20 5.33
C THR A 93 8.03 -5.31 4.82
N CYS A 94 7.77 -4.01 4.69
CA CYS A 94 8.74 -3.03 4.21
C CYS A 94 8.58 -1.69 4.91
N TRP A 95 9.56 -0.80 4.75
CA TRP A 95 9.45 0.61 5.11
C TRP A 95 9.45 1.49 3.86
N VAL A 96 8.84 2.65 3.94
CA VAL A 96 8.85 3.70 2.90
C VAL A 96 9.01 5.06 3.57
N LEU A 97 9.51 6.05 2.83
CA LEU A 97 9.59 7.43 3.32
C LEU A 97 8.25 8.14 3.11
N LEU A 98 7.80 8.89 4.12
CA LEU A 98 6.64 9.77 4.02
C LEU A 98 7.10 11.22 4.11
N ALA A 99 6.48 12.11 3.34
CA ALA A 99 6.66 13.54 3.48
C ALA A 99 5.50 14.17 4.26
N PRO A 100 5.75 15.28 5.00
CA PRO A 100 4.70 15.98 5.74
C PRO A 100 3.70 16.73 4.82
N ARG A 101 3.93 16.73 3.52
CA ARG A 101 3.08 17.36 2.50
C ARG A 101 3.00 16.43 1.29
N THR A 102 1.91 16.56 0.54
CA THR A 102 1.73 15.88 -0.75
C THR A 102 2.94 16.09 -1.66
N ALA A 103 3.54 15.00 -2.13
CA ALA A 103 4.78 15.02 -2.90
C ALA A 103 4.72 14.07 -4.11
N VAL A 104 3.55 13.97 -4.76
CA VAL A 104 3.25 12.89 -5.74
C VAL A 104 4.35 12.72 -6.79
N GLY A 105 4.90 13.80 -7.32
CA GLY A 105 5.96 13.78 -8.34
C GLY A 105 7.35 13.33 -7.84
N ILE A 106 7.57 13.17 -6.53
CA ILE A 106 8.81 12.67 -5.95
C ILE A 106 8.71 11.16 -5.78
N GLU A 107 9.32 10.41 -6.69
CA GLU A 107 9.21 8.94 -6.77
C GLU A 107 9.60 8.22 -5.46
N GLY A 108 10.70 8.63 -4.82
CA GLY A 108 11.22 7.97 -3.61
C GLY A 108 10.43 8.22 -2.31
N VAL A 109 9.32 8.97 -2.37
CA VAL A 109 8.51 9.34 -1.21
C VAL A 109 7.10 8.79 -1.41
N ALA A 110 6.60 7.99 -0.49
CA ALA A 110 5.23 7.48 -0.51
C ALA A 110 4.22 8.53 -0.04
N GLU A 111 2.94 8.28 -0.31
CA GLU A 111 1.84 9.18 0.03
C GLU A 111 0.88 8.52 1.02
N GLU A 112 0.63 9.15 2.15
CA GLU A 112 -0.40 8.71 3.11
C GLU A 112 -1.77 9.16 2.63
N VAL A 113 -2.33 8.42 1.67
CA VAL A 113 -3.50 8.84 0.87
C VAL A 113 -4.82 8.83 1.64
N ARG A 114 -4.85 8.29 2.86
CA ARG A 114 -6.04 8.22 3.73
C ARG A 114 -5.92 9.07 5.00
N ASP A 115 -4.81 9.80 5.22
CA ASP A 115 -4.74 10.80 6.29
C ASP A 115 -5.54 12.04 5.88
N LEU A 116 -6.58 12.35 6.67
CA LEU A 116 -7.44 13.52 6.46
C LEU A 116 -6.69 14.86 6.57
N ASN A 117 -5.56 14.89 7.27
CA ASN A 117 -4.73 16.09 7.42
C ASN A 117 -3.87 16.35 6.18
N VAL A 118 -3.55 15.31 5.40
CA VAL A 118 -2.71 15.40 4.19
C VAL A 118 -3.59 15.39 2.92
N TYR A 119 -4.61 14.54 2.86
CA TYR A 119 -5.52 14.40 1.73
C TYR A 119 -6.96 14.81 2.14
N ARG A 120 -7.34 16.03 1.79
CA ARG A 120 -8.53 16.76 2.29
C ARG A 120 -9.92 16.26 1.87
N ARG A 121 -10.08 15.09 1.25
CA ARG A 121 -11.40 14.63 0.80
C ARG A 121 -11.76 13.32 1.50
N TYR A 122 -12.93 13.32 2.14
CA TYR A 122 -13.55 12.14 2.73
C TYR A 122 -13.39 10.92 1.81
N SER A 123 -13.05 9.78 2.41
CA SER A 123 -12.91 8.53 1.69
C SER A 123 -13.55 7.40 2.47
N ALA A 124 -14.42 6.62 1.83
CA ALA A 124 -15.11 5.50 2.47
C ALA A 124 -14.15 4.38 2.95
N TYR A 125 -12.92 4.37 2.46
CA TYR A 125 -11.88 3.38 2.79
C TYR A 125 -10.81 3.96 3.74
N GLN A 126 -11.13 5.02 4.47
CA GLN A 126 -10.20 5.71 5.35
C GLN A 126 -9.56 4.78 6.39
N THR A 127 -10.30 3.77 6.87
CA THR A 127 -9.86 2.83 7.91
C THR A 127 -8.82 1.81 7.43
N GLU A 128 -8.53 1.73 6.13
CA GLU A 128 -7.56 0.78 5.58
C GLU A 128 -6.10 1.19 5.80
N GLY A 129 -5.85 2.48 6.08
CA GLY A 129 -4.51 3.01 6.39
C GLY A 129 -3.57 2.89 5.21
N GLU A 130 -4.10 3.17 4.02
CA GLU A 130 -3.37 3.00 2.79
C GLU A 130 -2.24 4.03 2.68
N VAL A 131 -1.05 3.51 2.41
CA VAL A 131 0.13 4.27 1.99
C VAL A 131 0.42 3.89 0.55
N ALA A 132 0.40 4.86 -0.35
CA ALA A 132 0.68 4.65 -1.77
C ALA A 132 2.17 4.86 -2.05
N ALA A 133 2.92 3.77 -2.19
CA ALA A 133 4.26 3.82 -2.75
C ALA A 133 4.20 4.04 -4.27
N LYS A 134 5.28 4.55 -4.87
CA LYS A 134 5.32 4.93 -6.28
C LYS A 134 6.26 4.01 -7.03
N VAL A 135 5.85 3.57 -8.21
CA VAL A 135 6.62 2.84 -9.24
C VAL A 135 7.27 1.54 -8.75
N ILE A 136 8.19 1.64 -7.78
CA ILE A 136 8.95 0.58 -7.15
C ILE A 136 9.03 0.81 -5.63
N VAL A 137 8.87 -0.28 -4.86
CA VAL A 137 9.45 -0.39 -3.52
C VAL A 137 10.79 -1.10 -3.68
N PRO A 138 11.94 -0.43 -3.45
CA PRO A 138 13.26 -1.03 -3.52
C PRO A 138 13.37 -2.32 -2.73
N ASP A 139 14.16 -3.27 -3.22
CA ASP A 139 14.28 -4.59 -2.59
C ASP A 139 14.95 -4.50 -1.20
N ASN A 140 15.92 -3.61 -1.03
CA ASN A 140 16.55 -3.35 0.26
C ASN A 140 15.62 -2.68 1.29
N GLN A 141 14.44 -2.20 0.89
CA GLN A 141 13.42 -1.70 1.84
C GLN A 141 12.48 -2.80 2.34
N ILE A 142 12.56 -4.01 1.78
CA ILE A 142 11.71 -5.14 2.13
C ILE A 142 12.45 -6.02 3.14
N SER A 143 11.91 -6.16 4.35
CA SER A 143 12.50 -6.96 5.42
C SER A 143 12.34 -8.46 5.18
N HIS A 144 11.12 -8.89 4.87
CA HIS A 144 10.78 -10.30 4.69
C HIS A 144 9.47 -10.45 3.93
N CYS A 145 9.22 -11.68 3.47
CA CYS A 145 7.96 -12.11 2.90
C CYS A 145 7.38 -13.25 3.74
N GLU A 146 6.11 -13.19 4.06
CA GLU A 146 5.36 -14.25 4.72
C GLU A 146 4.33 -14.83 3.74
N LYS A 147 4.22 -16.16 3.66
CA LYS A 147 3.07 -16.80 3.01
C LYS A 147 2.05 -17.17 4.06
N TRP A 148 0.82 -16.74 3.83
CA TRP A 148 -0.33 -17.06 4.68
C TRP A 148 -1.35 -17.86 3.89
N VAL A 149 -1.98 -18.83 4.55
CA VAL A 149 -3.06 -19.65 3.99
C VAL A 149 -4.35 -19.28 4.72
N LEU A 150 -5.41 -19.08 3.95
CA LEU A 150 -6.75 -18.82 4.45
C LEU A 150 -7.48 -20.15 4.61
N ASP A 151 -7.82 -20.50 5.85
CA ASP A 151 -8.67 -21.66 6.11
C ASP A 151 -10.09 -21.43 5.54
N GLY A 152 -10.57 -22.42 4.80
CA GLY A 152 -11.90 -22.46 4.20
C GLY A 152 -13.03 -22.90 5.14
N GLY A 153 -12.72 -23.19 6.42
CA GLY A 153 -13.70 -23.55 7.43
C GLY A 153 -14.75 -22.46 7.74
N THR A 154 -15.72 -22.80 8.60
CA THR A 154 -16.83 -21.91 8.99
C THR A 154 -16.37 -20.61 9.67
N ARG A 155 -15.17 -20.61 10.26
CA ARG A 155 -14.51 -19.42 10.80
C ARG A 155 -13.23 -19.16 9.99
N LYS A 156 -13.28 -18.19 9.08
CA LYS A 156 -12.12 -17.76 8.29
C LYS A 156 -10.99 -17.28 9.20
N TRP A 157 -9.84 -17.92 9.08
CA TRP A 157 -8.62 -17.64 9.84
C TRP A 157 -7.40 -17.76 8.92
N PHE A 158 -6.32 -17.04 9.27
CA PHE A 158 -5.09 -17.02 8.50
C PHE A 158 -3.98 -17.77 9.25
N ASP A 159 -3.46 -18.83 8.64
CA ASP A 159 -2.31 -19.58 9.12
C ASP A 159 -1.03 -19.14 8.42
N LEU A 160 0.03 -18.88 9.20
CA LEU A 160 1.35 -18.60 8.66
C LEU A 160 1.97 -19.91 8.16
N ALA A 161 2.18 -20.02 6.85
CA ALA A 161 2.80 -21.20 6.24
C ALA A 161 4.34 -21.14 6.31
N TRP A 162 4.93 -19.99 5.98
CA TRP A 162 6.38 -19.78 6.08
C TRP A 162 6.73 -18.29 6.09
N THR A 163 7.96 -18.02 6.53
CA THR A 163 8.59 -16.69 6.45
C THR A 163 9.94 -16.81 5.74
N GLN A 164 10.20 -15.91 4.81
CA GLN A 164 11.45 -15.78 4.08
C GLN A 164 12.05 -14.40 4.35
N SER A 165 13.15 -14.35 5.09
CA SER A 165 13.90 -13.12 5.34
C SER A 165 14.65 -12.66 4.09
N ASN A 166 14.77 -11.33 3.92
CA ASN A 166 15.57 -10.74 2.85
C ASN A 166 16.96 -10.34 3.37
N PRO A 167 18.04 -11.00 2.92
CA PRO A 167 19.41 -10.68 3.38
C PRO A 167 19.90 -9.32 2.90
N ARG A 168 19.23 -8.70 1.93
CA ARG A 168 19.58 -7.37 1.39
C ARG A 168 18.86 -6.24 2.12
N PHE A 169 18.07 -6.55 3.15
CA PHE A 169 17.31 -5.57 3.90
C PHE A 169 18.23 -4.54 4.55
N THR A 170 17.92 -3.27 4.33
CA THR A 170 18.54 -2.13 4.97
C THR A 170 17.53 -1.55 5.96
N PRO A 171 17.81 -1.56 7.27
CA PRO A 171 16.88 -1.03 8.26
C PRO A 171 16.72 0.51 8.13
N PRO A 172 15.53 1.06 8.40
CA PRO A 172 15.24 2.49 8.18
C PRO A 172 16.10 3.44 9.04
N GLU A 173 16.66 2.94 10.14
CA GLU A 173 17.55 3.65 11.07
C GLU A 173 18.82 4.20 10.39
N ILE A 174 19.21 3.65 9.24
CA ILE A 174 20.34 4.14 8.45
C ILE A 174 20.04 5.49 7.79
N LEU A 175 18.76 5.81 7.53
CA LEU A 175 18.34 7.05 6.90
C LEU A 175 17.71 8.06 7.85
N THR A 176 17.08 7.59 8.92
CA THR A 176 16.35 8.46 9.85
C THR A 176 16.50 7.96 11.28
N ASN A 177 16.43 8.88 12.24
CA ASN A 177 16.20 8.50 13.62
C ASN A 177 14.77 7.94 13.72
N VAL A 178 14.64 6.62 13.75
CA VAL A 178 13.36 5.97 14.03
C VAL A 178 13.05 6.25 15.50
N ARG A 179 12.00 7.03 15.75
CA ARG A 179 11.42 7.17 17.09
C ARG A 179 10.21 6.27 17.14
N GLU A 180 10.38 5.09 17.73
CA GLU A 180 9.26 4.23 18.07
C GLU A 180 8.40 4.94 19.13
N LEU A 181 7.08 4.82 18.98
CA LEU A 181 6.13 5.28 20.00
C LEU A 181 6.13 4.22 21.10
N ILE A 182 6.72 4.55 22.25
CA ILE A 182 6.63 3.77 23.50
C ILE A 182 5.24 3.95 24.09
#